data_AF-A0A1I3FJ04-F1
#
_entry.id   AF-A0A1I3FJ04-F1
#
_cell.length_a   1.000
_cell.length_b   1.000
_cell.length_c   1.000
_cell.angle_alpha   90.00
_cell.angle_beta   90.00
_cell.angle_gamma   90.00
#
_symmetry.space_group_name_H-M   'P 1'
#
loop_
_entity.id
_entity.type
_entity.pdbx_description
1 polymer ?
#
loop_
_entity_poly.entity_id
_entity_poly.type
_entity_poly.pdbx_seq_one_letter_code
_entity_poly.pdbx_strand_id
1 'polypeptide(L)'
;MNKEIPYFIENYLFPLLTVDEISNFYLASNSIYNKIETIAKVKISEKLEFREKMNGFEFEIFCLEKLTEKGWNVSKTKNGADQGVDLIAKKGKRNVAIQCKKYARPVGNKAVQEVKSGLEFYSLSEGVVISNGDFTKSAKQLASANNIRLLHYLEIEKI
;
A
#
# COMPACT_ATOMS: atom_id res chain seq x y z
N MET A 1 -3.72 12.96 16.83
CA MET A 1 -3.99 13.58 15.52
C MET A 1 -3.14 12.88 14.47
N ASN A 2 -3.74 12.41 13.37
CA ASN A 2 -3.02 11.71 12.31
C ASN A 2 -1.96 12.64 11.71
N LYS A 3 -0.67 12.25 11.73
CA LYS A 3 0.45 13.12 11.32
C LYS A 3 0.45 13.43 9.81
N GLU A 4 -0.32 12.66 9.03
CA GLU A 4 -0.37 12.80 7.58
C GLU A 4 -1.20 14.01 7.11
N ILE A 5 -2.24 14.42 7.85
CA ILE A 5 -3.08 15.57 7.45
C ILE A 5 -2.30 16.89 7.57
N PRO A 6 -1.62 17.20 8.68
CA PRO A 6 -0.75 18.38 8.76
C PRO A 6 0.34 18.36 7.66
N TYR A 7 0.96 17.20 7.42
CA TYR A 7 1.97 17.06 6.38
C TYR A 7 1.43 17.34 4.98
N PHE A 8 0.25 16.81 4.63
CA PHE A 8 -0.43 17.11 3.37
C PHE A 8 -0.72 18.60 3.22
N ILE A 9 -1.22 19.24 4.27
CA ILE A 9 -1.57 20.66 4.25
C ILE A 9 -0.32 21.50 3.99
N GLU A 10 0.75 21.26 4.74
CA GLU A 10 1.98 22.06 4.65
C GLU A 10 2.74 21.85 3.33
N ASN A 11 2.80 20.61 2.83
CA ASN A 11 3.71 20.26 1.73
C ASN A 11 3.01 20.16 0.36
N TYR A 12 1.69 20.06 0.33
CA TYR A 12 0.94 19.87 -0.92
C TYR A 12 -0.19 20.88 -1.11
N LEU A 13 -0.88 21.27 -0.04
CA LEU A 13 -1.98 22.23 -0.15
C LEU A 13 -1.48 23.68 -0.16
N PHE A 14 -0.72 24.08 0.86
CA PHE A 14 -0.24 25.46 0.99
C PHE A 14 0.60 25.97 -0.19
N PRO A 15 1.45 25.16 -0.86
CA PRO A 15 2.15 25.61 -2.06
C PRO A 15 1.23 25.98 -3.24
N LEU A 16 -0.04 25.55 -3.21
CA LEU A 16 -1.03 25.85 -4.24
C LEU A 16 -1.90 27.08 -3.90
N LEU A 17 -1.73 27.66 -2.72
CA LEU A 17 -2.54 28.76 -2.21
C LEU A 17 -1.73 30.06 -2.17
N THR A 18 -2.42 31.17 -2.36
CA THR A 18 -1.88 32.51 -2.09
C THR A 18 -1.75 32.77 -0.59
N VAL A 19 -0.99 33.78 -0.21
CA VAL A 19 -0.81 34.19 1.20
C VAL A 19 -2.15 34.55 1.86
N ASP A 20 -3.05 35.20 1.11
CA ASP A 20 -4.38 35.56 1.60
C ASP A 20 -5.26 34.32 1.82
N GLU A 21 -5.19 33.33 0.93
CA GLU A 21 -5.90 32.06 1.07
C GLU A 21 -5.37 31.21 2.23
N ILE A 22 -4.06 31.21 2.47
CA ILE A 22 -3.45 30.57 3.65
C ILE A 22 -3.90 31.28 4.94
N SER A 23 -3.96 32.60 4.93
CA SER A 23 -4.46 33.37 6.08
C SER A 23 -5.93 33.03 6.39
N ASN A 24 -6.76 32.95 5.34
CA ASN A 24 -8.15 32.51 5.45
C ASN A 24 -8.27 31.04 5.91
N PHE A 25 -7.34 30.18 5.51
CA PHE A 25 -7.27 28.80 6.00
C PHE A 25 -7.06 28.76 7.52
N TYR A 26 -6.17 29.58 8.07
CA TYR A 26 -5.96 29.63 9.53
C TYR A 26 -7.21 30.10 10.28
N LEU A 27 -7.94 31.09 9.76
CA LEU A 27 -9.19 31.60 10.34
C LEU A 27 -10.30 30.54 10.39
N ALA A 28 -10.33 29.63 9.41
CA ALA A 28 -11.31 28.56 9.31
C ALA A 28 -10.71 27.16 9.61
N SER A 29 -9.54 27.11 10.23
CA SER A 29 -8.70 25.90 10.32
C SER A 29 -9.47 24.69 10.85
N ASN A 30 -10.14 24.81 12.00
CA ASN A 30 -10.92 23.70 12.57
C ASN A 30 -11.96 23.12 11.59
N SER A 31 -12.68 23.96 10.85
CA SER A 31 -13.68 23.50 9.87
C SER A 31 -13.03 22.80 8.67
N ILE A 32 -11.91 23.33 8.20
CA ILE A 32 -11.19 22.80 7.04
C ILE A 32 -10.48 21.49 7.39
N TYR A 33 -9.81 21.41 8.54
CA TYR A 33 -9.22 20.16 9.05
C TYR A 33 -10.29 19.06 9.18
N ASN A 34 -11.44 19.38 9.77
CA ASN A 34 -12.55 18.42 9.90
C ASN A 34 -13.08 17.97 8.54
N LYS A 35 -13.19 18.87 7.55
CA LYS A 35 -13.60 18.51 6.18
C LYS A 35 -12.56 17.62 5.50
N ILE A 36 -11.27 17.94 5.59
CA ILE A 36 -10.19 17.11 5.04
C ILE A 36 -10.19 15.72 5.69
N GLU A 37 -10.32 15.66 7.00
CA GLU A 37 -10.39 14.40 7.74
C GLU A 37 -11.65 13.60 7.37
N THR A 38 -12.79 14.26 7.18
CA THR A 38 -14.05 13.62 6.77
C THR A 38 -13.93 13.07 5.35
N ILE A 39 -13.40 13.84 4.39
CA ILE A 39 -13.21 13.39 3.00
C ILE A 39 -12.21 12.24 2.95
N ALA A 40 -11.11 12.32 3.72
CA ALA A 40 -10.14 11.25 3.84
C ALA A 40 -10.81 9.98 4.39
N LYS A 41 -11.59 10.08 5.47
CA LYS A 41 -12.34 8.95 6.05
C LYS A 41 -13.40 8.39 5.11
N VAL A 42 -14.15 9.23 4.40
CA VAL A 42 -15.21 8.80 3.47
C VAL A 42 -14.61 8.03 2.29
N LYS A 43 -13.52 8.53 1.69
CA LYS A 43 -12.78 7.81 0.65
C LYS A 43 -12.22 6.46 1.11
N ILE A 44 -11.83 6.36 2.40
CA ILE A 44 -11.35 5.11 3.01
C ILE A 44 -12.53 4.17 3.37
N SER A 45 -13.73 4.71 3.62
CA SER A 45 -14.91 3.95 4.05
C SER A 45 -15.75 3.37 2.92
N GLU A 46 -15.66 3.95 1.71
CA GLU A 46 -16.14 3.24 0.52
C GLU A 46 -15.24 2.03 0.33
N LYS A 47 -15.83 0.84 0.45
CA LYS A 47 -15.14 -0.44 0.26
C LYS A 47 -14.40 -0.37 -1.06
N LEU A 48 -13.08 -0.21 -1.02
CA LEU A 48 -12.32 0.12 -2.21
C LEU A 48 -12.41 -1.08 -3.16
N GLU A 49 -13.11 -0.87 -4.27
CA GLU A 49 -13.27 -1.89 -5.29
C GLU A 49 -12.09 -1.84 -6.26
N PHE A 50 -11.79 -2.98 -6.87
CA PHE A 50 -10.76 -3.03 -7.87
C PHE A 50 -11.19 -2.24 -9.11
N ARG A 51 -10.40 -1.23 -9.49
CA ARG A 51 -10.55 -0.42 -10.70
C ARG A 51 -9.41 -0.72 -11.69
N GLU A 52 -9.73 -1.07 -12.92
CA GLU A 52 -8.72 -1.38 -13.95
C GLU A 52 -7.67 -0.28 -14.15
N LYS A 53 -8.11 0.98 -14.07
CA LYS A 53 -7.29 2.18 -14.29
C LYS A 53 -6.44 2.58 -13.07
N MET A 54 -6.46 1.81 -11.99
CA MET A 54 -5.63 2.14 -10.82
C MET A 54 -4.14 2.06 -11.16
N ASN A 55 -3.37 3.02 -10.65
CA ASN A 55 -1.92 2.97 -10.73
C ASN A 55 -1.33 2.02 -9.65
N GLY A 56 -0.01 1.85 -9.64
CA GLY A 56 0.68 0.96 -8.68
C GLY A 56 0.41 1.35 -7.22
N PHE A 57 0.51 2.63 -6.89
CA PHE A 57 0.26 3.14 -5.55
C PHE A 57 -1.20 2.91 -5.12
N GLU A 58 -2.17 3.18 -5.99
CA GLU A 58 -3.58 2.91 -5.72
C GLU A 58 -3.84 1.41 -5.49
N PHE A 59 -3.13 0.52 -6.22
CA PHE A 59 -3.23 -0.92 -6.00
C PHE A 59 -2.60 -1.38 -4.68
N GLU A 60 -1.52 -0.75 -4.22
CA GLU A 60 -0.97 -1.00 -2.88
C GLU A 60 -1.98 -0.63 -1.79
N ILE A 61 -2.64 0.53 -1.92
CA ILE A 61 -3.69 0.97 -0.98
C ILE A 61 -4.87 0.00 -0.99
N PHE A 62 -5.30 -0.42 -2.18
CA PHE A 62 -6.34 -1.44 -2.32
C PHE A 62 -5.97 -2.75 -1.60
N CYS A 63 -4.75 -3.25 -1.77
CA CYS A 63 -4.30 -4.48 -1.10
C CYS A 63 -4.23 -4.30 0.42
N LEU A 64 -3.76 -3.15 0.90
CA LEU A 64 -3.73 -2.80 2.32
C LEU A 64 -5.12 -2.86 2.94
N GLU A 65 -6.11 -2.22 2.30
CA GLU A 65 -7.48 -2.19 2.80
C GLU A 65 -8.11 -3.58 2.78
N LYS A 66 -7.90 -4.37 1.70
CA LYS A 66 -8.39 -5.75 1.63
C LYS A 66 -7.80 -6.64 2.72
N LEU A 67 -6.50 -6.52 2.99
CA LEU A 67 -5.86 -7.24 4.10
C LEU A 67 -6.43 -6.79 5.46
N THR A 68 -6.65 -5.50 5.63
CA THR A 68 -7.23 -4.92 6.86
C THR A 68 -8.65 -5.44 7.08
N GLU A 69 -9.47 -5.51 6.03
CA GLU A 69 -10.81 -6.14 6.06
C GLU A 69 -10.76 -7.61 6.51
N LYS A 70 -9.66 -8.33 6.23
CA LYS A 70 -9.43 -9.72 6.67
C LYS A 70 -8.80 -9.82 8.07
N GLY A 71 -8.74 -8.71 8.80
CA GLY A 71 -8.26 -8.64 10.18
C GLY A 71 -6.74 -8.67 10.33
N TRP A 72 -6.01 -8.23 9.31
CA TRP A 72 -4.57 -7.98 9.42
C TRP A 72 -4.33 -6.55 9.92
N ASN A 73 -3.29 -6.36 10.72
CA ASN A 73 -2.72 -5.04 10.98
C ASN A 73 -1.65 -4.77 9.91
N VAL A 74 -1.89 -3.81 9.01
CA VAL A 74 -1.06 -3.59 7.82
C VAL A 74 -0.44 -2.19 7.86
N SER A 75 0.87 -2.12 7.58
CA SER A 75 1.60 -0.86 7.46
C SER A 75 2.33 -0.78 6.13
N LYS A 76 2.30 0.39 5.48
CA LYS A 76 3.16 0.68 4.33
C LYS A 76 4.62 0.84 4.77
N THR A 77 5.55 0.43 3.92
CA THR A 77 6.95 0.85 4.05
C THR A 77 7.10 2.29 3.53
N LYS A 78 8.16 3.00 3.95
CA LYS A 78 8.33 4.41 3.58
C LYS A 78 8.65 4.55 2.10
N ASN A 79 7.95 5.45 1.40
CA ASN A 79 8.25 5.83 0.02
C ASN A 79 9.74 6.15 -0.15
N GLY A 80 10.46 5.36 -0.96
CA GLY A 80 11.89 5.54 -1.26
C GLY A 80 12.87 4.64 -0.49
N ALA A 81 12.41 3.86 0.49
CA ALA A 81 13.22 2.89 1.24
C ALA A 81 12.44 1.60 1.54
N ASP A 82 11.74 1.09 0.52
CA ASP A 82 10.90 -0.11 0.63
C ASP A 82 11.69 -1.43 0.60
N GLN A 83 12.93 -1.40 0.08
CA GLN A 83 13.77 -2.58 -0.14
C GLN A 83 13.00 -3.72 -0.84
N GLY A 84 12.05 -3.38 -1.72
CA GLY A 84 11.22 -4.36 -2.42
C GLY A 84 10.03 -4.92 -1.61
N VAL A 85 9.57 -4.21 -0.58
CA VAL A 85 8.38 -4.56 0.22
C VAL A 85 7.47 -3.34 0.30
N ASP A 86 6.27 -3.40 -0.29
CA ASP A 86 5.34 -2.28 -0.22
C ASP A 86 4.58 -2.25 1.12
N LEU A 87 4.20 -3.44 1.63
CA LEU A 87 3.40 -3.61 2.83
C LEU A 87 3.99 -4.66 3.77
N ILE A 88 3.84 -4.42 5.09
CA ILE A 88 4.06 -5.42 6.13
C ILE A 88 2.72 -5.69 6.81
N ALA A 89 2.26 -6.94 6.78
CA ALA A 89 1.00 -7.38 7.39
C ALA A 89 1.26 -8.27 8.62
N LYS A 90 0.58 -7.98 9.73
CA LYS A 90 0.71 -8.72 10.99
C LYS A 90 -0.62 -9.29 11.47
N LYS A 91 -0.64 -10.56 11.87
CA LYS A 91 -1.80 -11.22 12.49
C LYS A 91 -1.35 -12.31 13.46
N GLY A 92 -1.58 -12.08 14.75
CA GLY A 92 -1.04 -12.92 15.81
C GLY A 92 0.49 -12.95 15.77
N LYS A 93 1.09 -14.13 15.63
CA LYS A 93 2.55 -14.31 15.54
C LYS A 93 3.11 -14.20 14.11
N ARG A 94 2.24 -14.07 13.11
CA ARG A 94 2.63 -14.02 11.69
C ARG A 94 2.92 -12.59 11.27
N ASN A 95 4.04 -12.41 10.58
CA ASN A 95 4.46 -11.16 9.97
C ASN A 95 4.86 -11.44 8.52
N VAL A 96 4.20 -10.78 7.58
CA VAL A 96 4.33 -11.07 6.15
C VAL A 96 4.82 -9.83 5.41
N ALA A 97 5.91 -9.97 4.65
CA ALA A 97 6.38 -8.96 3.70
C ALA A 97 5.63 -9.13 2.38
N ILE A 98 5.09 -8.04 1.85
CA ILE A 98 4.22 -8.06 0.68
C ILE A 98 4.68 -7.03 -0.35
N GLN A 99 4.92 -7.48 -1.58
CA GLN A 99 5.05 -6.62 -2.76
C GLN A 99 3.77 -6.72 -3.59
N CYS A 100 3.20 -5.57 -3.93
CA CYS A 100 2.06 -5.40 -4.81
C CYS A 100 2.56 -5.02 -6.21
N LYS A 101 2.07 -5.70 -7.26
CA LYS A 101 2.38 -5.35 -8.66
C LYS A 101 1.10 -5.22 -9.48
N LYS A 102 0.76 -3.99 -9.89
CA LYS A 102 -0.31 -3.70 -10.84
C LYS A 102 0.24 -3.64 -12.27
N TYR A 103 0.18 -4.74 -13.03
CA TYR A 103 0.74 -4.80 -14.40
C TYR A 103 -0.29 -5.27 -15.43
N ALA A 104 -0.07 -4.86 -16.69
CA ALA A 104 -0.80 -5.34 -17.87
C ALA A 104 -0.21 -6.62 -18.45
N ARG A 105 1.00 -7.01 -18.02
CA ARG A 105 1.71 -8.21 -18.45
C ARG A 105 2.00 -9.11 -17.25
N PRO A 106 2.24 -10.41 -17.46
CA PRO A 106 2.58 -11.31 -16.37
C PRO A 106 3.79 -10.84 -15.56
N VAL A 107 3.73 -11.00 -14.25
CA VAL A 107 4.78 -10.59 -13.32
C VAL A 107 6.01 -11.50 -13.46
N GLY A 108 7.18 -10.89 -13.58
CA GLY A 108 8.48 -11.56 -13.75
C GLY A 108 9.26 -11.78 -12.45
N ASN A 109 10.45 -12.38 -12.56
CA ASN A 109 11.31 -12.73 -11.43
C ASN A 109 11.65 -11.55 -10.51
N LYS A 110 11.72 -10.33 -11.05
CA LYS A 110 12.10 -9.13 -10.30
C LYS A 110 11.25 -8.93 -9.03
N ALA A 111 9.93 -9.12 -9.12
CA ALA A 111 9.04 -8.96 -7.96
C ALA A 111 9.32 -10.00 -6.85
N VAL A 112 9.73 -11.21 -7.24
CA VAL A 112 10.09 -12.27 -6.28
C VAL A 112 11.43 -11.96 -5.62
N GLN A 113 12.40 -11.45 -6.39
CA GLN A 113 13.71 -11.03 -5.89
C GLN A 113 13.58 -9.86 -4.91
N GLU A 114 12.75 -8.87 -5.24
CA GLU A 114 12.43 -7.71 -4.39
C GLU A 114 11.91 -8.14 -3.02
N VAL A 115 10.85 -8.97 -2.98
CA VAL A 115 10.32 -9.49 -1.70
C VAL A 115 11.36 -10.31 -0.96
N LYS A 116 12.14 -11.13 -1.66
CA LYS A 116 13.17 -11.96 -1.03
C LYS A 116 14.22 -11.10 -0.31
N SER A 117 14.72 -10.05 -0.95
CA SER A 117 15.63 -9.08 -0.33
C SER A 117 14.99 -8.36 0.85
N GLY A 118 13.72 -7.98 0.69
CA GLY A 118 12.92 -7.37 1.75
C GLY A 118 12.77 -8.21 3.02
N LEU A 119 12.57 -9.53 2.87
CA LEU A 119 12.49 -10.46 4.01
C LEU A 119 13.74 -10.37 4.90
N GLU A 120 14.92 -10.34 4.27
CA GLU A 120 16.19 -10.27 4.99
C GLU A 120 16.36 -8.91 5.67
N PHE A 121 16.06 -7.82 4.96
CA PHE A 121 16.16 -6.46 5.50
C PHE A 121 15.26 -6.24 6.72
N TYR A 122 14.02 -6.72 6.68
CA TYR A 122 13.05 -6.57 7.77
C TYR A 122 13.06 -7.70 8.80
N SER A 123 13.96 -8.69 8.66
CA SER A 123 14.02 -9.88 9.52
C SER A 123 12.68 -10.64 9.60
N LEU A 124 12.05 -10.86 8.44
CA LEU A 124 10.77 -11.54 8.28
C LEU A 124 10.95 -12.90 7.60
N SER A 125 10.05 -13.84 7.87
CA SER A 125 10.13 -15.22 7.36
C SER A 125 9.06 -15.57 6.32
N GLU A 126 8.04 -14.73 6.12
CA GLU A 126 6.95 -14.99 5.18
C GLU A 126 6.88 -13.89 4.11
N GLY A 127 7.00 -14.26 2.84
CA GLY A 127 6.96 -13.33 1.71
C GLY A 127 5.80 -13.63 0.75
N VAL A 128 5.17 -12.58 0.24
CA VAL A 128 4.07 -12.67 -0.73
C VAL A 128 4.26 -11.63 -1.83
N VAL A 129 4.01 -12.02 -3.08
CA VAL A 129 3.76 -11.07 -4.18
C VAL A 129 2.27 -11.12 -4.52
N ILE A 130 1.61 -9.98 -4.47
CA ILE A 130 0.21 -9.81 -4.87
C ILE A 130 0.16 -9.10 -6.23
N SER A 131 -0.65 -9.61 -7.17
CA SER A 131 -0.86 -8.96 -8.47
C SER A 131 -2.31 -8.99 -8.93
N ASN A 132 -2.64 -8.14 -9.90
CA ASN A 132 -3.87 -8.21 -10.69
C ASN A 132 -3.76 -9.08 -11.94
N GLY A 133 -2.59 -9.64 -12.20
CA GLY A 133 -2.30 -10.43 -13.39
C GLY A 133 -1.63 -11.74 -13.02
N ASP A 134 -1.35 -12.51 -14.07
CA ASP A 134 -0.70 -13.80 -13.94
C ASP A 134 0.81 -13.66 -13.65
N PHE A 135 1.46 -14.76 -13.31
CA PHE A 135 2.91 -14.80 -13.10
C PHE A 135 3.59 -15.62 -14.20
N THR A 136 4.76 -15.17 -14.64
CA THR A 136 5.58 -15.94 -15.58
C THR A 136 5.98 -17.30 -14.99
N LYS A 137 6.24 -18.29 -15.85
CA LYS A 137 6.70 -19.63 -15.41
C LYS A 137 7.99 -19.53 -14.58
N SER A 138 8.92 -18.66 -14.97
CA SER A 138 10.16 -18.44 -14.24
C SER A 138 9.91 -17.82 -12.87
N ALA A 139 8.96 -16.88 -12.75
CA ALA A 139 8.60 -16.29 -11.46
C ALA A 139 7.97 -17.34 -10.52
N LYS A 140 7.08 -18.19 -11.05
CA LYS A 140 6.49 -19.31 -10.29
C LYS A 140 7.57 -20.27 -9.78
N GLN A 141 8.55 -20.62 -10.60
CA GLN A 141 9.69 -21.46 -10.20
C GLN A 141 10.55 -20.80 -9.12
N LEU A 142 10.93 -19.53 -9.33
CA LEU A 142 11.77 -18.80 -8.37
C LEU A 142 11.06 -18.60 -7.02
N ALA A 143 9.76 -18.32 -7.05
CA ALA A 143 8.95 -18.15 -5.85
C ALA A 143 8.88 -19.45 -5.05
N SER A 144 8.65 -20.58 -5.72
CA SER A 144 8.69 -21.90 -5.09
C SER A 144 10.05 -22.21 -4.45
N ALA A 145 11.17 -21.90 -5.13
CA ALA A 145 12.51 -22.11 -4.59
C ALA A 145 12.83 -21.24 -3.37
N ASN A 146 12.18 -20.08 -3.23
CA ASN A 146 12.40 -19.12 -2.14
C ASN A 146 11.27 -19.13 -1.09
N ASN A 147 10.33 -20.06 -1.17
CA ASN A 147 9.13 -20.11 -0.32
C ASN A 147 8.33 -18.79 -0.28
N ILE A 148 8.24 -18.12 -1.43
CA ILE A 148 7.45 -16.90 -1.63
C ILE A 148 6.11 -17.30 -2.24
N ARG A 149 5.01 -16.80 -1.67
CA ARG A 149 3.67 -17.05 -2.24
C ARG A 149 3.37 -16.03 -3.32
N LEU A 150 2.74 -16.50 -4.39
CA LEU A 150 2.25 -15.66 -5.48
C LEU A 150 0.73 -15.71 -5.44
N LEU A 151 0.10 -14.56 -5.28
CA LEU A 151 -1.36 -14.47 -5.14
C LEU A 151 -1.91 -13.48 -6.15
N HIS A 152 -3.02 -13.86 -6.77
CA HIS A 152 -3.90 -12.86 -7.35
C HIS A 152 -4.58 -12.07 -6.20
N TYR A 153 -4.93 -10.81 -6.41
CA TYR A 153 -5.58 -10.01 -5.34
C TYR A 153 -6.91 -10.60 -4.86
N LEU A 154 -7.57 -11.41 -5.71
CA LEU A 154 -8.78 -12.16 -5.37
C LEU A 154 -8.53 -13.30 -4.38
N GLU A 155 -7.27 -13.61 -4.07
CA GLU A 155 -6.84 -14.71 -3.21
C GLU A 155 -6.20 -14.19 -1.91
N ILE A 156 -6.34 -12.90 -1.58
CA ILE A 156 -5.76 -12.27 -0.39
C ILE A 156 -6.20 -12.97 0.91
N GLU A 157 -7.38 -13.58 0.93
CA GLU A 157 -7.84 -14.39 2.06
C GLU A 157 -6.99 -15.64 2.34
N LYS A 158 -6.17 -16.06 1.38
CA LYS A 158 -5.24 -17.19 1.52
C LYS A 158 -3.90 -16.78 2.15
N ILE A 159 -3.71 -15.49 2.46
CA ILE A 159 -2.53 -15.00 3.20
C ILE A 159 -2.51 -15.58 4.60
#